data_AF-A0A2G4GD38-F1
#
_entry.id   AF-A0A2G4GD38-F1
#
_cell.length_a   1.000
_cell.length_b   1.000
_cell.length_c   1.000
_cell.angle_alpha   90.00
_cell.angle_beta   90.00
_cell.angle_gamma   90.00
#
_symmetry.space_group_name_H-M   'P 1'
#
loop_
_entity.id
_entity.type
_entity.pdbx_description
1 polymer ?
#
loop_
_entity_poly.entity_id
_entity_poly.type
_entity_poly.pdbx_seq_one_letter_code
_entity_poly.pdbx_strand_id
1 'polypeptide(L)'
;MLDSPDLRNAVATARERARLLRSDIVNDRKKPDWAVVKLQILQPLVEVRARVAEELSRRDSKESLAPIDRDPVPARFAESVRRYYEELGKDKQVSP
;
A
#
# COMPACT_ATOMS: atom_id res chain seq x y z
N MET A 1 0.52 0.94 14.23
CA MET A 1 1.28 -0.22 14.76
C MET A 1 0.96 -1.41 13.86
N LEU A 2 1.91 -2.28 13.50
CA LEU A 2 1.60 -3.43 12.62
C LEU A 2 0.63 -4.37 13.35
N ASP A 3 -0.64 -4.41 12.95
CA ASP A 3 -1.68 -5.13 13.73
C ASP A 3 -1.47 -6.66 13.69
N SER A 4 -0.91 -7.19 12.59
CA SER A 4 -0.59 -8.62 12.46
C SER A 4 0.64 -9.02 13.30
N PRO A 5 0.51 -9.99 14.23
CA PRO A 5 1.63 -10.56 14.96
C PRO A 5 2.70 -11.18 14.04
N ASP A 6 2.29 -11.77 12.92
CA ASP A 6 3.20 -12.43 11.98
C ASP A 6 4.09 -11.42 11.26
N LEU A 7 3.55 -10.27 10.86
CA LEU A 7 4.33 -9.19 10.25
C LEU A 7 5.35 -8.62 11.24
N ARG A 8 4.95 -8.46 12.51
CA ARG A 8 5.87 -8.01 13.57
C ARG A 8 7.00 -9.01 13.79
N ASN A 9 6.69 -10.30 13.84
CA ASN A 9 7.69 -11.35 13.99
C ASN A 9 8.66 -11.37 12.80
N ALA A 10 8.16 -11.29 11.57
CA ALA A 10 9.00 -11.26 10.37
C ALA A 10 9.98 -10.07 10.38
N VAL A 11 9.52 -8.87 10.76
CA VAL A 11 10.39 -7.69 10.90
C VAL A 11 11.40 -7.87 12.03
N ALA A 12 10.98 -8.40 13.18
CA ALA A 12 11.86 -8.65 14.31
C ALA A 12 12.99 -9.63 13.94
N THR A 13 12.66 -10.72 13.24
CA THR A 13 13.63 -11.69 12.74
C THR A 13 14.59 -11.06 11.74
N ALA A 14 14.10 -10.33 10.74
CA ALA A 14 14.97 -9.67 9.74
C ALA A 14 15.93 -8.67 10.41
N ARG A 15 15.45 -7.92 11.41
CA ARG A 15 16.26 -6.98 12.18
C ARG A 15 17.35 -7.67 13.00
N GLU A 16 17.04 -8.79 13.64
CA GLU A 16 18.02 -9.56 14.39
C GLU A 16 19.09 -10.16 13.47
N ARG A 17 18.70 -10.68 12.30
CA ARG A 17 19.62 -11.15 11.27
C ARG A 17 20.56 -10.04 10.80
N ALA A 18 20.03 -8.84 10.57
CA ALA A 18 20.85 -7.67 10.21
C ALA A 18 21.81 -7.26 11.32
N ARG A 19 21.40 -7.35 12.59
CA ARG A 19 22.25 -7.06 13.76
C ARG A 19 23.43 -8.02 13.84
N LEU A 20 23.19 -9.32 13.68
CA LEU A 20 24.23 -10.35 13.67
C LEU A 20 25.22 -10.13 12.51
N LEU A 21 24.70 -9.94 11.30
CA LEU A 21 25.54 -9.64 10.14
C LEU A 21 26.43 -8.42 10.36
N ARG A 22 25.87 -7.34 10.91
CA ARG A 22 26.63 -6.12 11.21
C ARG A 22 27.73 -6.39 12.23
N SER A 23 27.46 -7.21 13.25
CA SER A 23 28.47 -7.64 14.22
C SER A 23 29.61 -8.38 13.52
N ASP A 24 29.31 -9.33 12.63
CA ASP A 24 30.33 -10.11 11.91
C ASP A 24 31.20 -9.22 10.99
N ILE A 25 30.60 -8.22 10.34
CA ILE A 25 31.33 -7.27 9.50
C ILE A 25 32.24 -6.37 10.34
N VAL A 26 31.72 -5.82 11.44
CA VAL A 26 32.44 -4.84 12.27
C VAL A 26 33.53 -5.49 13.11
N ASN A 27 33.22 -6.64 13.73
CA ASN A 27 34.12 -7.29 14.68
C ASN A 27 35.06 -8.29 13.98
N ASP A 28 34.55 -9.10 13.05
CA ASP A 28 35.34 -10.17 12.42
C ASP A 28 35.92 -9.76 11.06
N ARG A 29 35.58 -8.56 10.54
CA ARG A 29 35.94 -8.09 9.19
C ARG A 29 35.56 -9.07 8.07
N LYS A 30 34.55 -9.91 8.31
CA LYS A 30 34.05 -10.86 7.32
C LYS A 30 33.25 -10.11 6.27
N LYS A 31 33.50 -10.42 5.00
CA LYS A 31 32.65 -9.92 3.91
C LYS A 31 31.26 -10.56 4.05
N PRO A 32 30.18 -9.78 3.86
CA PRO A 32 28.83 -10.34 3.94
C PRO A 32 28.61 -11.37 2.83
N ASP A 33 27.96 -12.47 3.18
CA ASP A 33 27.32 -13.32 2.19
C ASP A 33 26.08 -12.61 1.65
N TRP A 34 26.18 -12.11 0.42
CA TRP A 34 25.10 -11.35 -0.22
C TRP A 34 23.86 -12.20 -0.51
N ALA A 35 24.00 -13.52 -0.69
CA ALA A 35 22.85 -14.40 -0.81
C ALA A 35 22.08 -14.47 0.53
N VAL A 36 22.80 -14.59 1.64
CA VAL A 36 22.22 -14.54 2.99
C VAL A 36 21.53 -13.20 3.27
N VAL A 37 22.18 -12.07 2.91
CA VAL A 37 21.57 -10.74 3.05
C VAL A 37 20.25 -10.67 2.28
N LYS A 38 20.27 -11.11 1.01
CA LYS A 38 19.10 -11.04 0.14
C LYS A 38 17.94 -11.88 0.70
N LEU A 39 18.23 -13.13 1.07
CA LEU A 39 17.21 -14.10 1.44
C LEU A 39 16.71 -13.92 2.88
N GLN A 40 17.58 -13.60 3.83
CA GLN A 40 17.22 -13.59 5.26
C GLN A 40 16.89 -12.19 5.80
N ILE A 41 17.22 -11.13 5.06
CA ILE A 41 16.96 -9.74 5.49
C ILE A 41 16.08 -9.03 4.46
N LEU A 42 16.52 -8.91 3.22
CA LEU A 42 15.81 -8.08 2.23
C LEU A 42 14.47 -8.68 1.82
N GLN A 43 14.43 -9.96 1.47
CA GLN A 43 13.21 -10.61 1.02
C GLN A 43 12.08 -10.56 2.08
N PRO A 44 12.31 -10.92 3.36
CA PRO A 44 11.29 -10.78 4.39
C PRO A 44 10.75 -9.36 4.55
N LEU A 45 11.62 -8.34 4.44
CA LEU A 45 11.19 -6.93 4.53
C LEU A 45 10.34 -6.51 3.32
N VAL A 46 10.67 -6.99 2.13
CA VAL A 46 9.88 -6.73 0.91
C VAL A 46 8.50 -7.40 1.02
N GLU A 47 8.44 -8.63 1.49
CA GLU A 47 7.19 -9.36 1.69
C GLU A 47 6.30 -8.67 2.74
N VAL A 48 6.88 -8.23 3.87
CA VAL A 48 6.16 -7.46 4.87
C VAL A 48 5.63 -6.15 4.26
N ARG A 49 6.47 -5.41 3.52
CA ARG A 49 6.05 -4.16 2.86
C ARG A 49 4.88 -4.40 1.92
N ALA A 50 4.93 -5.48 1.12
CA ALA A 50 3.86 -5.82 0.18
C ALA A 50 2.54 -6.09 0.92
N ARG A 51 2.57 -6.88 2.00
CA ARG A 51 1.39 -7.16 2.82
C ARG A 51 0.83 -5.91 3.49
N VAL A 52 1.68 -5.04 4.02
CA VAL A 52 1.25 -3.76 4.60
C VAL A 52 0.58 -2.88 3.55
N ALA A 53 1.15 -2.79 2.35
CA ALA A 53 0.57 -2.02 1.25
C ALA A 53 -0.79 -2.58 0.82
N GLU A 54 -0.93 -3.91 0.76
CA GLU A 54 -2.21 -4.58 0.47
C GLU A 54 -3.26 -4.28 1.54
N GLU A 55 -2.91 -4.36 2.82
CA GLU A 55 -3.82 -4.05 3.92
C GLU A 55 -4.25 -2.57 3.92
N LEU A 56 -3.32 -1.65 3.62
CA LEU A 56 -3.65 -0.23 3.46
C LEU A 56 -4.60 0.00 2.29
N SER A 57 -4.31 -0.61 1.13
CA SER A 57 -5.18 -0.52 -0.05
C SER A 57 -6.59 -1.08 0.22
N ARG A 58 -6.69 -2.17 0.99
CA ARG A 58 -7.98 -2.74 1.42
C ARG A 58 -8.74 -1.80 2.36
N ARG A 59 -8.05 -1.08 3.25
CA ARG A 59 -8.65 -0.08 4.15
C ARG A 59 -9.12 1.15 3.37
N ASP A 60 -8.28 1.70 2.50
CA ASP A 60 -8.63 2.82 1.62
C ASP A 60 -9.82 2.48 0.73
N SER A 61 -9.85 1.27 0.15
CA SER A 61 -10.98 0.83 -0.70
C SER A 61 -12.28 0.72 0.09
N LYS A 62 -12.23 0.19 1.33
CA LYS A 62 -13.40 0.07 2.22
C LYS A 62 -13.90 1.43 2.71
N GLU A 63 -13.00 2.36 3.03
CA GLU A 63 -13.38 3.75 3.35
C GLU A 63 -13.90 4.50 2.13
N SER A 64 -13.35 4.24 0.93
CA SER A 64 -13.79 4.89 -0.33
C SER A 64 -15.15 4.41 -0.87
N LEU A 65 -15.73 3.35 -0.30
CA LEU A 65 -17.12 2.93 -0.60
C LEU A 65 -18.16 3.81 0.10
N ALA A 66 -17.76 4.65 1.06
CA ALA A 66 -18.58 5.79 1.46
C ALA A 66 -18.43 6.89 0.40
N PRO A 67 -19.52 7.55 -0.05
CA PRO A 67 -19.41 8.72 -0.92
C PRO A 67 -18.46 9.72 -0.26
N ILE A 68 -17.29 9.90 -0.85
CA ILE A 68 -16.31 10.91 -0.44
C ILE A 68 -16.99 12.26 -0.67
N ASP A 69 -17.61 12.79 0.38
CA ASP A 69 -18.10 14.16 0.51
C ASP A 69 -18.73 14.74 -0.77
N ARG A 70 -19.80 14.10 -1.26
CA ARG A 70 -20.70 14.78 -2.19
C ARG A 70 -21.62 15.65 -1.37
N ASP A 71 -21.21 16.89 -1.12
CA ASP A 71 -22.18 17.94 -0.80
C ASP A 71 -23.32 17.82 -1.83
N PRO A 72 -24.58 17.67 -1.39
CA PRO A 72 -25.69 17.55 -2.32
C PRO A 72 -25.69 18.79 -3.20
N VAL A 73 -25.82 18.60 -4.52
CA VAL A 73 -25.91 19.72 -5.46
C VAL A 73 -27.02 20.65 -4.96
N PRO A 74 -26.73 21.93 -4.64
CA PRO A 74 -27.76 22.85 -4.17
C PRO A 74 -28.93 22.83 -5.14
N ALA A 75 -30.18 22.79 -4.63
CA ALA A 75 -31.37 22.53 -5.45
C ALA A 75 -31.46 23.40 -6.72
N ARG A 76 -30.99 24.65 -6.64
CA ARG A 76 -30.91 25.62 -7.76
C ARG A 76 -30.03 25.18 -8.94
N PHE A 77 -29.09 24.26 -8.72
CA PHE A 77 -28.14 23.78 -9.74
C PHE A 77 -28.36 22.31 -10.12
N ALA A 78 -29.30 21.61 -9.50
CA ALA A 78 -29.51 20.18 -9.70
C ALA A 78 -29.87 19.83 -11.16
N GLU A 79 -30.74 20.63 -11.78
CA GLU A 79 -31.17 20.47 -13.19
C GLU A 79 -30.01 20.70 -14.17
N SER A 80 -29.22 21.76 -13.99
CA SER A 80 -28.10 22.07 -14.88
C SER A 80 -27.01 21.01 -14.83
N VAL A 81 -26.69 20.53 -13.63
CA VAL A 81 -25.71 19.46 -13.43
C VAL A 81 -26.22 18.15 -14.02
N ARG A 82 -27.50 17.80 -13.81
CA ARG A 82 -28.14 16.62 -14.44
C ARG A 82 -27.99 16.67 -15.96
N ARG A 83 -28.37 17.79 -16.59
CA ARG A 83 -28.33 17.94 -18.04
C ARG A 83 -26.91 17.84 -18.60
N TYR A 84 -25.93 18.46 -17.94
CA TYR A 84 -24.53 18.38 -18.34
C TYR A 84 -24.01 16.94 -18.38
N TYR A 85 -24.30 16.14 -17.35
CA TYR A 85 -23.88 14.74 -17.32
C TYR A 85 -24.68 13.86 -18.29
N GLU A 86 -25.95 14.16 -18.55
CA GLU A 86 -26.76 13.47 -19.57
C GLU A 86 -26.25 13.73 -20.99
N GLU A 87 -25.83 14.96 -21.30
CA GLU A 87 -25.21 15.32 -22.58
C GLU A 87 -23.84 14.65 -22.75
N LEU A 88 -23.00 14.70 -21.70
CA LEU A 88 -21.69 14.02 -21.70
C LEU A 88 -21.80 12.50 -21.91
N GLY A 89 -22.87 11.88 -21.41
CA GLY A 89 -23.16 10.46 -21.60
C GLY A 89 -23.65 10.10 -23.01
N LYS A 90 -24.33 11.04 -23.68
CA LYS A 90 -24.77 10.89 -25.08
C LYS A 90 -23.61 11.02 -26.06
N ASP A 91 -22.68 11.95 -25.80
CA ASP A 91 -21.44 12.07 -26.58
C ASP A 91 -20.58 10.80 -26.49
N LYS A 92 -20.62 10.10 -25.35
CA LYS A 92 -19.89 8.84 -25.15
C LYS A 92 -20.52 7.63 -25.86
N GLN A 93 -21.79 7.71 -26.28
CA GLN A 93 -22.48 6.67 -27.05
C GLN A 93 -22.41 6.88 -28.56
N VAL A 94 -21.98 8.05 -29.03
CA VAL A 94 -21.74 8.33 -30.46
C VAL A 94 -20.23 8.26 -30.71
N SER A 95 -19.69 7.05 -30.73
CA SER A 95 -18.44 6.74 -31.43
C SER A 95 -18.71 5.54 -32.32
N PRO A 96 -18.50 5.65 -33.65
CA PRO A 96 -18.71 4.56 -34.60
C PRO A 96 -17.71 3.42 -34.42
#